data_AF-A0A521QHH2-F1
#
_entry.id   AF-A0A521QHH2-F1
#
_cell.length_a   1.000
_cell.length_b   1.000
_cell.length_c   1.000
_cell.angle_alpha   90.00
_cell.angle_beta   90.00
_cell.angle_gamma   90.00
#
_symmetry.space_group_name_H-M   'P 1'
#
loop_
_entity.id
_entity.type
_entity.pdbx_description
1 polymer ?
#
loop_
_entity_poly.entity_id
_entity_poly.type
_entity_poly.pdbx_seq_one_letter_code
_entity_poly.pdbx_strand_id
1 'polypeptide(L)'
;QFSTRAESLLYRSWGAHVIGMTNLQEAKLAREAEICFATLALATDYDCWNQSAGDVEIEQVITVLRDNVQLAQRIIGRVLYYIPEERSCGCATALKDAIITEREKIPKKRRNALKLLIGKYL
;
A
#
# COMPACT_ATOMS: atom_id res chain seq x y z
N GLN A 1 3.91 13.32 12.25
CA GLN A 1 5.21 14.01 12.32
C GLN A 1 6.10 13.42 11.24
N PHE A 2 6.88 14.24 10.55
CA PHE A 2 7.84 13.78 9.54
C PHE A 2 9.09 13.18 10.20
N SER A 3 9.87 12.44 9.42
CA SER A 3 11.11 11.85 9.88
C SER A 3 12.14 12.91 10.23
N THR A 4 12.97 12.59 11.22
CA THR A 4 14.23 13.28 11.46
C THR A 4 15.24 12.95 10.36
N ARG A 5 16.25 13.80 10.18
CA ARG A 5 17.31 13.55 9.20
C ARG A 5 18.07 12.25 9.46
N ALA A 6 18.26 11.89 10.73
CA ALA A 6 18.90 10.64 11.11
C ALA A 6 18.07 9.42 10.64
N GLU A 7 16.75 9.47 10.81
CA GLU A 7 15.85 8.42 10.32
C GLU A 7 15.84 8.35 8.79
N SER A 8 15.79 9.50 8.11
CA SER A 8 15.84 9.54 6.64
C SER A 8 17.12 8.91 6.09
N LEU A 9 18.28 9.22 6.67
CA LEU A 9 19.56 8.59 6.30
C LEU A 9 19.59 7.10 6.62
N LEU A 10 19.01 6.67 7.73
CA LEU A 10 18.88 5.25 8.09
C LEU A 10 18.04 4.51 7.04
N TYR A 11 16.86 5.01 6.65
CA TYR A 11 16.03 4.37 5.64
C TYR A 11 16.74 4.27 4.28
N ARG A 12 17.50 5.30 3.90
CA ARG A 12 18.33 5.26 2.69
C ARG A 12 19.43 4.20 2.78
N SER A 13 20.05 4.03 3.95
CA SER A 13 21.03 2.96 4.17
C SER A 13 20.43 1.55 4.01
N TRP A 14 19.12 1.39 4.22
CA TRP A 14 18.39 0.15 3.97
C TRP A 14 17.97 -0.02 2.50
N GLY A 15 18.29 0.95 1.62
CA GLY A 15 17.87 0.96 0.22
C GLY A 15 16.42 1.40 0.01
N ALA A 16 15.81 2.11 0.97
CA ALA A 16 14.49 2.70 0.77
C ALA A 16 14.59 3.91 -0.19
N HIS A 17 13.66 3.98 -1.14
CA HIS A 17 13.63 5.01 -2.19
C HIS A 17 12.54 6.05 -1.98
N VAL A 18 11.42 5.66 -1.37
CA VAL A 18 10.25 6.50 -1.11
C VAL A 18 9.76 6.21 0.31
N ILE A 19 9.27 7.24 0.99
CA ILE A 19 8.66 7.13 2.33
C ILE A 19 7.19 7.55 2.26
N GLY A 20 6.35 6.88 3.04
CA GLY A 20 4.92 7.15 3.16
C GLY A 20 4.36 6.50 4.41
N MET A 21 3.13 6.87 4.79
CA MET A 21 2.54 6.49 6.09
C MET A 21 1.32 5.56 5.98
N THR A 22 0.89 5.18 4.78
CA THR A 22 -0.44 4.57 4.55
C THR A 22 -0.42 3.12 4.04
N ASN A 23 0.53 2.74 3.17
CA ASN A 23 0.36 1.49 2.40
C ASN A 23 0.74 0.20 3.15
N LEU A 24 1.49 0.23 4.26
CA LEU A 24 1.96 -1.01 4.90
C LEU A 24 0.80 -1.90 5.38
N GLN A 25 -0.13 -1.34 6.15
CA GLN A 25 -1.25 -2.11 6.67
C GLN A 25 -2.30 -2.38 5.59
N GLU A 26 -2.47 -1.43 4.66
CA GLU A 26 -3.38 -1.58 3.52
C GLU A 26 -2.97 -2.75 2.61
N ALA A 27 -1.68 -2.86 2.27
CA ALA A 27 -1.16 -3.96 1.45
C ALA A 27 -1.30 -5.33 2.14
N LYS A 28 -1.09 -5.39 3.46
CA LYS A 28 -1.28 -6.63 4.24
C LYS A 28 -2.74 -7.06 4.27
N LEU A 29 -3.65 -6.13 4.55
CA LEU A 29 -5.09 -6.41 4.58
C LEU A 29 -5.62 -6.80 3.19
N ALA A 30 -5.17 -6.13 2.13
CA ALA A 30 -5.52 -6.50 0.76
C ALA A 30 -5.05 -7.92 0.41
N ARG A 31 -3.85 -8.32 0.88
CA ARG A 31 -3.34 -9.68 0.73
C ARG A 31 -4.20 -10.71 1.46
N GLU A 32 -4.58 -10.43 2.72
CA GLU A 32 -5.48 -11.30 3.49
C GLU A 32 -6.87 -11.43 2.84
N ALA A 33 -7.32 -10.38 2.16
CA ALA A 33 -8.58 -10.36 1.42
C ALA A 33 -8.50 -10.94 0.00
N GLU A 34 -7.35 -11.48 -0.42
CA GLU A 34 -7.13 -12.02 -1.78
C GLU A 34 -7.35 -11.00 -2.92
N ILE A 35 -7.12 -9.71 -2.60
CA ILE A 35 -7.22 -8.58 -3.52
C ILE A 35 -5.83 -8.29 -4.12
N CYS A 36 -5.79 -8.06 -5.44
CA CYS A 36 -4.56 -7.60 -6.09
C CYS A 36 -4.29 -6.15 -5.70
N PHE A 37 -3.12 -5.90 -5.13
CA PHE A 37 -2.75 -4.59 -4.60
C PHE A 37 -1.44 -4.10 -5.23
N ALA A 38 -1.43 -2.85 -5.67
CA ALA A 38 -0.26 -2.15 -6.17
C ALA A 38 -0.32 -0.69 -5.73
N THR A 39 0.85 -0.04 -5.62
CA THR A 39 0.95 1.35 -5.17
C THR A 39 1.47 2.23 -6.30
N LEU A 40 0.74 3.30 -6.61
CA LEU A 40 1.25 4.44 -7.37
C LEU A 40 1.69 5.51 -6.38
N ALA A 41 2.99 5.54 -6.07
CA ALA A 41 3.57 6.56 -5.20
C ALA A 41 3.96 7.80 -6.02
N LEU A 42 3.52 8.97 -5.57
CA LEU A 42 3.78 10.25 -6.22
C LEU A 42 4.64 11.09 -5.29
N ALA A 43 5.89 11.33 -5.68
CA ALA A 43 6.82 12.10 -4.86
C ALA A 43 6.33 13.55 -4.75
N THR A 44 6.28 14.06 -3.52
CA THR A 44 5.89 15.44 -3.21
C THR A 44 7.09 16.32 -2.87
N ASP A 45 8.12 15.71 -2.31
CA ASP A 45 9.32 16.34 -1.79
C ASP A 45 10.41 15.28 -1.60
N TYR A 46 11.57 15.70 -1.09
CA TYR A 46 12.73 14.84 -0.87
C TYR A 46 12.86 14.36 0.59
N ASP A 47 11.79 14.39 1.39
CA ASP A 47 11.88 14.24 2.84
C ASP A 47 12.93 15.24 3.40
N CYS A 48 13.57 14.94 4.54
CA CYS A 48 14.53 15.87 5.17
C CYS A 48 16.03 15.53 4.93
N TRP A 49 16.36 14.60 4.03
CA TRP A 49 17.76 14.22 3.78
C TRP A 49 18.50 15.18 2.85
N ASN A 50 17.79 15.83 1.91
CA ASN A 50 18.42 16.64 0.87
C ASN A 50 18.65 18.09 1.34
N GLN A 51 19.84 18.36 1.84
CA GLN A 51 20.22 19.71 2.32
C GLN A 51 20.26 20.77 1.21
N SER A 52 20.46 20.35 -0.04
CA SER A 52 20.55 21.24 -1.21
C SER A 52 19.19 21.68 -1.73
N ALA A 53 18.11 20.98 -1.38
CA ALA A 53 16.74 21.33 -1.79
C ALA A 53 16.07 22.36 -0.87
N GLY A 54 16.70 22.75 0.23
CA GLY A 54 16.08 23.58 1.27
C GLY A 54 15.09 22.80 2.14
N ASP A 55 14.60 23.43 3.21
CA ASP A 55 13.54 22.85 4.04
C ASP A 55 12.22 22.82 3.27
N VAL A 56 11.39 21.81 3.54
CA VAL A 56 10.11 21.62 2.85
C VAL A 56 9.15 22.77 3.15
N GLU A 57 8.93 23.65 2.17
CA GLU A 57 7.91 24.70 2.26
C GLU A 57 6.52 24.12 1.92
N ILE A 58 5.56 24.32 2.82
CA ILE A 58 4.19 23.77 2.72
C ILE A 58 3.51 24.17 1.39
N GLU A 59 3.76 25.38 0.91
CA GLU A 59 3.16 25.92 -0.31
C GLU A 59 3.66 25.21 -1.58
N GLN A 60 4.95 24.84 -1.61
CA GLN A 60 5.53 24.06 -2.69
C GLN A 60 4.95 22.64 -2.71
N VAL A 61 4.80 22.02 -1.54
CA VAL A 61 4.17 20.70 -1.39
C VAL A 61 2.72 20.72 -1.90
N ILE A 62 1.93 21.73 -1.54
CA ILE A 62 0.52 21.84 -2.00
C ILE A 62 0.44 21.95 -3.52
N THR A 63 1.35 22.70 -4.15
CA THR A 63 1.39 22.84 -5.61
C THR A 63 1.71 21.51 -6.28
N VAL A 64 2.77 20.84 -5.84
CA VAL A 64 3.16 19.52 -6.36
C VAL A 64 2.06 18.48 -6.14
N LEU A 65 1.38 18.52 -4.99
CA LEU A 65 0.24 17.66 -4.68
C LEU A 65 -0.90 17.83 -5.70
N ARG A 66 -1.27 19.06 -6.07
CA ARG A 66 -2.33 19.32 -7.05
C ARG A 66 -1.98 18.76 -8.43
N ASP A 67 -0.74 18.96 -8.88
CA ASP A 67 -0.26 18.43 -10.15
C ASP A 67 -0.23 16.89 -10.15
N ASN A 68 0.20 16.31 -9.03
CA ASN A 68 0.20 14.88 -8.79
C ASN A 68 -1.20 14.28 -8.83
N VAL A 69 -2.23 14.95 -8.30
CA VAL A 69 -3.62 14.48 -8.39
C VAL A 69 -4.08 14.34 -9.84
N GLN A 70 -3.82 15.35 -10.68
CA GLN A 70 -4.19 15.28 -12.10
C GLN A 70 -3.42 14.18 -12.83
N LEU A 71 -2.14 14.01 -12.51
CA LEU A 71 -1.32 12.93 -13.06
C LEU A 71 -1.87 11.55 -12.65
N ALA A 72 -2.22 11.38 -11.37
CA ALA A 72 -2.79 10.14 -10.84
C ALA A 72 -4.06 9.75 -11.59
N GLN A 73 -4.99 10.69 -11.76
CA GLN A 73 -6.25 10.44 -12.46
C GLN A 73 -6.02 9.98 -13.91
N ARG A 74 -5.07 10.61 -14.63
CA ARG A 74 -4.69 10.19 -15.98
C ARG A 74 -4.07 8.79 -16.02
N ILE A 75 -3.18 8.49 -15.08
CA ILE A 75 -2.54 7.17 -14.99
C ILE A 75 -3.58 6.09 -14.69
N ILE A 76 -4.43 6.31 -13.69
CA ILE A 76 -5.49 5.36 -13.32
C ILE A 76 -6.41 5.10 -14.50
N GLY A 77 -6.87 6.14 -15.20
CA GLY A 77 -7.70 6.00 -16.39
C GLY A 77 -7.03 5.16 -17.49
N ARG A 78 -5.71 5.27 -17.66
CA ARG A 78 -4.96 4.45 -18.64
C ARG A 78 -4.76 3.01 -18.16
N VAL A 79 -4.42 2.82 -16.88
CA VAL A 79 -4.13 1.50 -16.30
C VAL A 79 -5.32 0.57 -16.43
N LEU A 80 -6.55 1.07 -16.33
CA LEU A 80 -7.77 0.26 -16.48
C LEU A 80 -7.83 -0.51 -17.81
N TYR A 81 -7.24 0.01 -18.90
CA TYR A 81 -7.19 -0.68 -20.18
C TYR A 81 -6.15 -1.80 -20.25
N TYR A 82 -5.21 -1.84 -19.30
CA TYR A 82 -4.13 -2.83 -19.26
C TYR A 82 -4.35 -3.89 -18.17
N ILE A 83 -5.36 -3.73 -17.31
CA ILE A 83 -5.71 -4.73 -16.31
C ILE A 83 -6.50 -5.84 -17.03
N PRO A 84 -6.02 -7.10 -17.01
CA PRO A 84 -6.76 -8.21 -17.62
C PRO A 84 -8.04 -8.50 -16.82
N GLU A 85 -9.10 -8.92 -17.52
CA GLU A 85 -10.35 -9.34 -16.89
C GLU A 85 -10.15 -10.56 -15.99
N GLU A 86 -9.33 -11.51 -16.44
CA GLU A 86 -8.95 -12.69 -15.69
C GLU A 86 -7.63 -12.51 -14.96
N ARG A 87 -7.58 -12.97 -13.72
CA ARG A 87 -6.38 -12.90 -12.87
C ARG A 87 -5.64 -14.23 -12.89
N SER A 88 -4.39 -14.22 -13.33
CA SER A 88 -3.48 -15.38 -13.31
C SER A 88 -2.48 -15.37 -12.14
N CYS A 89 -2.49 -14.32 -11.32
CA CYS A 89 -1.59 -14.17 -10.18
C CYS A 89 -2.04 -14.98 -8.95
N GLY A 90 -1.10 -15.34 -8.08
CA GLY A 90 -1.38 -16.07 -6.82
C GLY A 90 -2.16 -15.30 -5.75
N CYS A 91 -2.47 -14.01 -5.96
CA CYS A 91 -3.22 -13.20 -5.00
C CYS A 91 -4.60 -13.79 -4.68
N ALA A 92 -5.27 -14.39 -5.67
CA ALA A 92 -6.62 -14.95 -5.53
C ALA A 92 -6.70 -16.21 -4.64
N THR A 93 -5.55 -16.75 -4.23
CA THR A 93 -5.45 -17.93 -3.36
C THR A 93 -4.49 -17.71 -2.19
N ALA A 94 -4.12 -16.45 -1.91
CA ALA A 94 -3.11 -16.12 -0.93
C ALA A 94 -3.46 -16.60 0.50
N LEU A 95 -4.75 -16.74 0.82
CA LEU A 95 -5.21 -17.10 2.15
C LEU A 95 -5.32 -18.62 2.35
N LYS A 96 -5.29 -19.41 1.27
CA LYS A 96 -5.59 -20.85 1.26
C LYS A 96 -4.87 -21.65 2.35
N ASP A 97 -3.56 -21.43 2.48
CA ASP A 97 -2.70 -22.17 3.42
C ASP A 97 -2.21 -21.29 4.59
N ALA A 98 -2.77 -20.08 4.73
CA ALA A 98 -2.37 -19.11 5.75
C ALA A 98 -3.17 -19.24 7.06
N ILE A 99 -4.31 -19.96 7.05
CA ILE A 99 -5.13 -20.19 8.25
C ILE A 99 -4.58 -21.41 9.01
N ILE A 100 -3.82 -21.14 10.07
CA ILE A 100 -3.21 -22.19 10.92
C ILE A 100 -4.17 -22.67 12.02
N THR A 101 -5.15 -21.84 12.39
CA THR A 101 -6.12 -22.17 13.45
C THR A 101 -6.95 -23.39 13.07
N GLU A 102 -6.95 -24.42 13.93
CA GLU A 102 -7.80 -25.61 13.76
C GLU A 102 -9.27 -25.22 13.56
N ARG A 103 -9.88 -25.74 12.49
CA ARG A 103 -11.21 -25.30 12.01
C ARG A 103 -12.31 -25.43 13.06
N GLU A 104 -12.25 -26.47 13.88
CA GLU A 104 -13.22 -26.76 14.94
C GLU A 104 -13.11 -25.79 16.12
N LYS A 105 -11.91 -25.21 16.34
CA LYS A 105 -11.65 -24.23 17.41
C LYS A 105 -12.02 -22.81 17.02
N ILE A 106 -12.38 -22.55 15.76
CA ILE A 106 -12.78 -21.21 15.28
C ILE A 106 -14.20 -20.90 15.75
N PRO A 107 -14.41 -19.89 16.62
CA PRO A 107 -15.74 -19.59 17.14
C PRO A 107 -16.71 -19.18 16.02
N LYS A 108 -17.97 -19.64 16.09
CA LYS A 108 -19.03 -19.30 15.11
C LYS A 108 -19.15 -17.79 14.87
N LYS A 109 -19.05 -16.99 15.94
CA LYS A 109 -19.09 -15.51 15.86
C LYS A 109 -17.99 -14.95 14.94
N ARG A 110 -16.75 -15.46 15.06
CA ARG A 110 -15.60 -15.03 14.24
C ARG A 110 -15.75 -15.51 12.80
N ARG A 111 -16.19 -16.76 12.60
CA ARG A 111 -16.46 -17.31 11.26
C ARG A 111 -17.49 -16.46 10.50
N ASN A 112 -18.56 -16.05 11.17
CA ASN A 112 -19.58 -15.19 10.57
C ASN A 112 -19.04 -13.78 10.28
N ALA A 113 -18.29 -13.19 11.20
CA ALA A 113 -17.75 -11.84 11.03
C ALA A 113 -16.75 -11.73 9.86
N LEU A 114 -15.98 -12.79 9.60
CA LEU A 114 -14.94 -12.83 8.57
C LEU A 114 -15.36 -13.63 7.33
N LYS A 115 -16.65 -13.96 7.19
CA LYS A 115 -17.18 -14.85 6.14
C LYS A 115 -16.73 -14.46 4.73
N LEU A 116 -16.67 -13.16 4.44
CA LEU A 116 -16.25 -12.65 3.12
C LEU A 116 -14.79 -12.93 2.79
N LEU A 117 -13.92 -13.07 3.79
CA LEU A 117 -12.49 -13.29 3.60
C LEU A 117 -12.16 -14.79 3.68
N ILE A 118 -12.62 -15.46 4.74
CA ILE A 118 -12.19 -16.82 5.06
C ILE A 118 -13.17 -17.90 4.62
N GLY A 119 -14.40 -17.54 4.22
CA GLY A 119 -15.49 -18.48 3.97
C GLY A 119 -15.26 -19.43 2.79
N LYS A 120 -14.35 -19.11 1.87
CA LYS A 120 -13.90 -20.01 0.80
C LYS A 120 -13.09 -21.21 1.34
N TYR A 121 -12.53 -21.09 2.55
CA TYR A 121 -11.57 -22.06 3.12
C TYR A 121 -12.04 -22.70 4.44
N LEU A 122 -13.17 -22.25 5.00
CA LEU A 122 -13.77 -22.73 6.25
C LEU A 122 -15.20 -23.24 6.08
#